data_AF-A0A0P6X697-F1
#
_entry.id   AF-A0A0P6X697-F1
#
_cell.length_a   1.000
_cell.length_b   1.000
_cell.length_c   1.000
_cell.angle_alpha   90.00
_cell.angle_beta   90.00
_cell.angle_gamma   90.00
#
_symmetry.space_group_name_H-M   'P 1'
#
loop_
_entity.id
_entity.type
_entity.pdbx_description
1 polymer ?
#
loop_
_entity_poly.entity_id
_entity_poly.type
_entity_poly.pdbx_seq_one_letter_code
_entity_poly.pdbx_strand_id
1 'polypeptide(L)'
;MAGSRRASDALMEVLAWVLYGFAGANLAGGAVLVWGLVQFAASLPNRLMGLFVLGGEALSQILMGLLRPALTTAAVAAALWTVALSLLLFTAGRLMQRSLRTTQRLERLEALADNWKASAPGED
;
A
#
# COMPACT_ATOMS: atom_id res chain seq x y z
N MET A 1 6.53 24.32 24.91
CA MET A 1 6.97 23.06 24.26
C MET A 1 5.87 22.00 24.13
N ALA A 2 4.88 21.91 25.02
CA ALA A 2 3.79 20.92 24.92
C ALA A 2 2.87 21.07 23.67
N GLY A 3 2.67 22.30 23.17
CA GLY A 3 1.81 22.56 22.01
C GLY A 3 2.36 22.03 20.68
N SER A 4 3.67 22.12 20.44
CA SER A 4 4.27 21.61 19.18
C SER A 4 4.35 20.08 19.15
N ARG A 5 4.47 19.43 20.31
CA ARG A 5 4.46 17.96 20.41
C ARG A 5 3.09 17.36 20.11
N ARG A 6 2.00 17.94 20.67
CA ARG A 6 0.63 17.52 20.32
C ARG A 6 0.31 17.70 18.83
N ALA A 7 0.80 18.77 18.22
CA ALA A 7 0.63 19.00 16.78
C ALA A 7 1.41 17.95 15.95
N SER A 8 2.61 17.57 16.40
CA SER A 8 3.42 16.51 15.78
C SER A 8 2.74 15.14 15.88
N ASP A 9 2.20 14.78 17.04
CA ASP A 9 1.51 13.49 17.23
C ASP A 9 0.24 13.39 16.37
N ALA A 10 -0.54 14.48 16.29
CA ALA A 10 -1.72 14.56 15.43
C ALA A 10 -1.34 14.40 13.94
N LEU A 11 -0.25 15.04 13.50
CA LEU A 11 0.26 14.87 12.13
C LEU A 11 0.67 13.42 11.83
N MET A 12 1.34 12.76 12.78
CA MET A 12 1.78 11.38 12.64
C MET A 12 0.60 10.38 12.62
N GLU A 13 -0.45 10.66 13.40
CA GLU A 13 -1.69 9.90 13.39
C GLU A 13 -2.43 10.03 12.04
N VAL A 14 -2.58 11.27 11.54
CA VAL A 14 -3.14 11.52 10.21
C VAL A 14 -2.34 10.82 9.13
N LEU A 15 -1.01 10.86 9.20
CA LEU A 15 -0.14 10.17 8.25
C LEU A 15 -0.34 8.65 8.28
N ALA A 16 -0.49 8.05 9.47
CA ALA A 16 -0.78 6.62 9.58
C ALA A 16 -2.12 6.24 8.94
N TRP A 17 -3.16 7.05 9.12
CA TRP A 17 -4.46 6.88 8.47
C TRP A 17 -4.37 7.02 6.95
N VAL A 18 -3.64 8.01 6.46
CA VAL A 18 -3.40 8.23 5.03
C VAL A 18 -2.67 7.03 4.42
N LEU A 19 -1.61 6.52 5.05
CA LEU A 19 -0.87 5.35 4.58
C LEU A 19 -1.76 4.11 4.49
N TYR A 20 -2.64 3.91 5.48
CA TYR A 20 -3.58 2.79 5.50
C TYR A 20 -4.64 2.92 4.40
N GLY A 21 -5.21 4.11 4.22
CA GLY A 21 -6.15 4.41 3.15
C GLY A 21 -5.51 4.22 1.77
N PHE A 22 -4.26 4.67 1.60
CA PHE A 22 -3.51 4.51 0.36
C PHE A 22 -3.21 3.03 0.04
N ALA A 23 -2.88 2.23 1.06
CA ALA A 23 -2.72 0.79 0.90
C ALA A 23 -4.00 0.13 0.40
N GLY A 24 -5.16 0.48 0.98
CA GLY A 24 -6.47 -0.01 0.55
C GLY A 24 -6.82 0.42 -0.88
N ALA A 25 -6.62 1.69 -1.21
CA ALA A 25 -6.86 2.23 -2.55
C ALA A 25 -5.95 1.58 -3.60
N ASN A 26 -4.69 1.34 -3.27
CA ASN A 26 -3.74 0.66 -4.14
C ASN A 26 -4.12 -0.80 -4.40
N LEU A 27 -4.62 -1.53 -3.39
CA LEU A 27 -5.16 -2.88 -3.57
C LEU A 27 -6.40 -2.88 -4.48
N ALA A 28 -7.34 -1.96 -4.25
CA ALA A 28 -8.56 -1.86 -5.05
C ALA A 28 -8.25 -1.50 -6.51
N GLY A 29 -7.43 -0.46 -6.72
CA GLY A 29 -6.99 -0.05 -8.06
C GLY A 29 -6.17 -1.13 -8.76
N GLY A 30 -5.27 -1.80 -8.02
CA GLY A 30 -4.49 -2.94 -8.50
C GLY A 30 -5.37 -4.10 -8.96
N ALA A 31 -6.39 -4.46 -8.17
CA ALA A 31 -7.33 -5.52 -8.52
C ALA A 31 -8.12 -5.20 -9.80
N VAL A 32 -8.59 -3.96 -9.96
CA VAL A 32 -9.28 -3.51 -11.18
C VAL A 32 -8.36 -3.56 -12.39
N LEU A 33 -7.10 -3.15 -12.24
CA LEU A 33 -6.11 -3.16 -13.32
C LEU A 33 -5.75 -4.58 -13.76
N VAL A 34 -5.50 -5.48 -12.81
CA VAL A 34 -5.23 -6.90 -13.07
C VAL A 34 -6.42 -7.56 -13.74
N TRP A 35 -7.64 -7.31 -13.25
CA TRP A 35 -8.85 -7.81 -13.86
C TRP A 35 -9.01 -7.31 -15.31
N GLY A 36 -8.78 -6.02 -15.54
CA GLY A 36 -8.81 -5.42 -16.87
C GLY A 36 -7.80 -6.04 -17.84
N LEU A 37 -6.57 -6.29 -17.39
CA LEU A 37 -5.54 -6.96 -18.19
C LEU A 37 -5.92 -8.39 -18.56
N VAL A 38 -6.46 -9.15 -17.60
CA VAL A 38 -6.91 -10.52 -17.84
C VAL A 38 -8.07 -10.55 -18.83
N GLN A 39 -9.06 -9.67 -18.67
CA GLN A 39 -10.18 -9.56 -19.60
C GLN A 39 -9.75 -9.10 -20.99
N PHE A 40 -8.80 -8.16 -21.06
CA PHE A 40 -8.22 -7.71 -22.33
C PHE A 40 -7.50 -8.87 -23.03
N ALA A 41 -6.66 -9.62 -22.30
CA ALA A 41 -5.97 -10.80 -22.82
C ALA A 41 -6.94 -11.89 -23.28
N ALA A 42 -8.05 -12.10 -22.57
CA ALA A 42 -9.11 -13.03 -22.96
C ALA A 42 -9.87 -12.57 -24.22
N SER A 43 -9.98 -11.25 -24.44
CA SER A 43 -10.66 -10.67 -25.61
C SER A 43 -9.80 -10.59 -26.88
N LEU A 44 -8.48 -10.82 -26.78
CA LEU A 44 -7.54 -10.77 -27.91
C LEU A 44 -7.97 -11.62 -29.11
N PRO A 45 -8.43 -12.88 -28.95
CA PRO A 45 -8.90 -13.70 -30.07
C PRO A 45 -9.99 -13.02 -30.89
N ASN A 46 -10.99 -12.43 -30.23
CA ASN A 46 -12.09 -11.74 -30.90
C ASN A 46 -11.62 -10.45 -31.58
N ARG A 47 -10.68 -9.72 -30.98
CA ARG A 47 -10.13 -8.48 -31.54
C ARG A 47 -9.23 -8.73 -32.77
N LEU A 48 -8.47 -9.82 -32.75
CA LEU A 48 -7.58 -10.21 -33.83
C LEU A 48 -8.31 -10.96 -34.95
N MET A 49 -9.53 -11.46 -34.72
CA MET A 49 -10.34 -12.11 -35.76
C MET A 49 -10.59 -11.20 -36.97
N GLY A 50 -10.66 -9.88 -36.77
CA GLY A 50 -10.75 -8.92 -37.89
C GLY A 50 -9.51 -8.89 -38.79
N LEU A 51 -8.32 -9.14 -38.24
CA LEU A 51 -7.07 -9.28 -39.00
C LEU A 51 -7.00 -10.64 -39.73
N PHE A 52 -7.58 -11.69 -39.15
CA PHE A 52 -7.73 -13.00 -39.79
C PHE A 52 -8.54 -12.90 -41.09
N VAL A 53 -9.67 -12.17 -41.08
CA VAL A 53 -10.55 -12.01 -42.26
C VAL A 53 -9.87 -11.23 -43.40
N LEU A 54 -8.88 -10.38 -43.09
CA LEU A 54 -8.10 -9.62 -44.08
C LEU A 54 -6.91 -10.41 -44.66
N GLY A 55 -6.81 -11.73 -44.41
CA GLY A 55 -5.72 -12.58 -44.91
C GLY A 55 -4.43 -12.51 -44.07
N GLY A 56 -4.48 -11.88 -42.89
CA GLY A 56 -3.35 -11.70 -41.99
C GLY A 56 -3.09 -12.87 -41.02
N GLU A 57 -3.48 -14.09 -41.37
CA GLU A 57 -3.48 -15.27 -40.47
C GLU A 57 -2.17 -15.49 -39.71
N ALA A 58 -1.04 -15.47 -40.43
CA ALA A 58 0.28 -15.68 -39.83
C ALA A 58 0.64 -14.58 -38.83
N LEU A 59 0.37 -13.32 -39.17
CA LEU A 59 0.66 -12.17 -38.31
C LEU A 59 -0.22 -12.20 -37.05
N SER A 60 -1.51 -12.52 -37.21
CA SER A 60 -2.44 -12.62 -36.09
C SER A 60 -2.10 -13.77 -35.14
N GLN A 61 -1.63 -14.92 -35.64
CA GLN A 61 -1.16 -16.02 -34.79
C GLN A 61 0.11 -15.65 -34.01
N ILE A 62 1.08 -14.99 -34.67
CA ILE A 62 2.30 -14.51 -34.01
C ILE A 62 1.97 -13.47 -32.92
N LEU A 63 1.11 -12.49 -33.25
CA LEU A 63 0.64 -11.48 -32.30
C LEU A 63 -0.09 -12.12 -31.12
N MET A 64 -0.97 -13.08 -31.36
CA MET A 64 -1.73 -13.76 -30.31
C MET A 64 -0.82 -14.61 -29.42
N GLY A 65 0.17 -15.28 -30.01
CA GLY A 65 1.18 -16.07 -29.32
C GLY A 65 2.13 -15.24 -28.44
N LEU A 66 2.36 -13.97 -28.77
CA LEU A 66 3.19 -13.05 -27.96
C LEU A 66 2.37 -12.22 -26.97
N LEU A 67 1.28 -11.59 -27.42
CA LEU A 67 0.51 -10.63 -26.62
C LEU A 67 -0.19 -11.31 -25.45
N ARG A 68 -0.78 -12.49 -25.65
CA ARG A 68 -1.53 -13.18 -24.59
C ARG A 68 -0.63 -13.53 -23.39
N PRO A 69 0.51 -14.23 -23.56
CA PRO A 69 1.42 -14.50 -22.44
C PRO A 69 2.07 -13.23 -21.89
N ALA A 70 2.38 -12.22 -22.72
CA ALA A 70 2.92 -10.96 -22.24
C ALA A 70 1.94 -10.24 -21.30
N LEU A 71 0.66 -10.16 -21.68
CA LEU A 71 -0.38 -9.52 -20.87
C LEU A 71 -0.68 -10.28 -19.58
N THR A 72 -0.72 -11.62 -19.62
CA THR A 72 -0.90 -12.41 -18.40
C THR A 72 0.28 -12.26 -17.45
N THR A 73 1.51 -12.22 -17.98
CA THR A 73 2.72 -11.98 -17.17
C THR A 73 2.72 -10.58 -16.59
N ALA A 74 2.33 -9.56 -17.37
CA ALA A 74 2.16 -8.20 -16.90
C ALA A 74 1.10 -8.10 -15.80
N ALA A 75 -0.02 -8.81 -15.93
CA ALA A 75 -1.06 -8.88 -14.91
C ALA A 75 -0.55 -9.50 -13.61
N VAL A 76 0.20 -10.61 -13.69
CA VAL A 76 0.81 -11.24 -12.51
C VAL A 76 1.85 -10.31 -11.87
N ALA A 77 2.71 -9.67 -12.65
CA ALA A 77 3.69 -8.71 -12.15
C ALA A 77 3.03 -7.51 -11.47
N ALA A 78 1.97 -6.96 -12.06
CA ALA A 78 1.18 -5.88 -11.48
C ALA A 78 0.50 -6.31 -10.16
N ALA A 79 -0.03 -7.53 -10.10
CA ALA A 79 -0.62 -8.10 -8.88
C ALA A 79 0.43 -8.22 -7.77
N LEU A 80 1.62 -8.77 -8.07
CA LEU A 80 2.70 -8.90 -7.11
C LEU A 80 3.18 -7.52 -6.61
N TRP A 81 3.31 -6.56 -7.53
CA TRP A 81 3.73 -5.20 -7.19
C TRP A 81 2.74 -4.49 -6.28
N THR A 82 1.45 -4.57 -6.61
CA THR A 82 0.38 -3.93 -5.83
C THR A 82 0.26 -4.55 -4.44
N VAL A 83 0.40 -5.87 -4.31
CA VAL A 83 0.44 -6.55 -3.02
C VAL A 83 1.68 -6.13 -2.21
N ALA A 84 2.87 -6.15 -2.81
CA ALA A 84 4.11 -5.78 -2.14
C ALA A 84 4.09 -4.33 -1.63
N LEU A 85 3.67 -3.39 -2.47
CA LEU A 85 3.56 -1.97 -2.10
C LEU A 85 2.53 -1.77 -0.98
N SER A 86 1.39 -2.46 -1.05
CA SER A 86 0.36 -2.35 -0.01
C SER A 86 0.81 -2.92 1.33
N LEU A 87 1.57 -4.02 1.32
CA LEU A 87 2.23 -4.57 2.50
C LEU A 87 3.24 -3.59 3.11
N LEU A 88 4.05 -2.92 2.30
CA LEU A 88 4.99 -1.90 2.77
C LEU A 88 4.26 -0.71 3.41
N LEU A 89 3.23 -0.19 2.75
CA LEU A 89 2.43 0.92 3.30
C LEU A 89 1.73 0.53 4.60
N PHE A 90 1.17 -0.68 4.66
CA PHE A 90 0.52 -1.21 5.85
C PHE A 90 1.50 -1.36 7.02
N THR A 91 2.66 -1.97 6.76
CA THR A 91 3.70 -2.18 7.78
C THR A 91 4.27 -0.85 8.26
N ALA A 92 4.50 0.10 7.36
CA ALA A 92 4.92 1.46 7.70
C ALA A 92 3.89 2.16 8.60
N GLY A 93 2.59 2.12 8.25
CA GLY A 93 1.52 2.68 9.09
C GLY A 93 1.44 2.03 10.46
N ARG A 94 1.62 0.70 10.54
CA ARG A 94 1.63 -0.04 11.82
C ARG A 94 2.83 0.29 12.69
N LEU A 95 4.02 0.43 12.10
CA LEU A 95 5.24 0.89 12.78
C LEU A 95 5.05 2.30 13.34
N MET A 96 4.46 3.20 12.55
CA MET A 96 4.14 4.57 12.95
C MET A 96 3.23 4.60 14.19
N GLN A 97 2.12 3.84 14.16
CA GLN A 97 1.21 3.75 15.31
C GLN A 97 1.87 3.15 16.56
N ARG A 98 2.75 2.16 16.39
CA ARG A 98 3.52 1.57 17.51
C ARG A 98 4.50 2.58 18.10
N SER A 99 5.15 3.39 17.25
CA SER A 99 6.05 4.46 17.68
C SER A 99 5.30 5.45 18.58
N LEU A 100 4.14 5.94 18.13
CA LEU A 100 3.29 6.87 18.89
C LEU A 100 2.84 6.31 20.25
N ARG A 101 2.46 5.03 20.31
CA ARG A 101 2.09 4.41 21.60
C ARG A 101 3.28 4.29 22.54
N THR A 102 4.47 4.07 22.01
CA THR A 102 5.69 3.94 22.80
C THR A 102 6.11 5.30 23.36
N THR A 103 6.08 6.36 22.56
CA THR A 103 6.38 7.72 23.02
C THR A 103 5.40 8.19 24.09
N GLN A 104 4.10 7.97 23.92
CA GLN A 104 3.10 8.29 24.94
C GLN A 104 3.31 7.52 26.27
N ARG A 105 3.76 6.27 26.20
CA ARG A 105 4.08 5.48 27.41
C ARG A 105 5.32 6.02 28.12
N LEU A 106 6.35 6.36 27.37
CA LEU A 106 7.57 6.98 27.92
C LEU A 106 7.24 8.31 28.60
N GLU A 107 6.43 9.16 27.97
CA GLU A 107 6.03 10.45 28.54
C GLU A 107 5.22 10.28 29.85
N ARG A 108 4.35 9.27 29.92
CA ARG A 108 3.64 8.94 31.18
C ARG A 108 4.59 8.46 32.28
N LEU A 109 5.59 7.66 31.93
CA LEU A 109 6.59 7.19 32.89
C LEU A 109 7.47 8.33 33.38
N GLU A 110 7.86 9.24 32.50
CA GLU A 110 8.62 10.45 32.84
C GLU A 110 7.81 11.35 33.77
N ALA A 111 6.53 11.60 33.47
CA ALA A 111 5.66 12.38 34.35
C ALA A 111 5.44 11.72 35.73
N LEU A 112 5.38 10.39 35.80
CA LEU A 112 5.30 9.67 37.07
C LEU A 112 6.61 9.73 37.85
N ALA A 113 7.76 9.64 37.18
CA ALA A 113 9.08 9.77 37.79
C ALA A 113 9.31 11.18 38.35
N ASP A 114 8.90 12.22 37.63
CA ASP A 114 8.97 13.60 38.08
C ASP A 114 8.06 13.84 39.29
N ASN A 115 6.82 13.34 39.26
CA ASN A 115 5.92 13.42 40.42
C ASN A 115 6.46 12.64 41.63
N TRP A 116 7.06 11.47 41.42
CA TRP A 116 7.70 10.69 42.48
C TRP A 116 8.87 11.44 43.10
N LYS A 117 9.72 12.06 42.27
CA LYS A 117 10.85 12.88 42.72
C LYS A 117 10.40 14.15 43.47
N ALA A 118 9.31 14.77 43.04
CA ALA A 118 8.70 15.91 43.73
C ALA A 118 7.99 15.52 45.04
N SER A 119 7.59 14.25 45.18
CA SER A 119 6.94 13.69 46.38
C SER A 119 7.94 13.00 47.31
N ALA A 120 9.24 13.00 46.99
CA ALA A 120 10.26 12.48 47.88
C ALA A 120 10.26 13.32 49.17
N PRO A 121 10.05 12.72 50.36
CA PRO A 121 10.09 13.46 51.60
C PRO A 121 11.48 14.07 51.75
N GLY A 122 11.55 15.36 52.07
CA GLY A 122 12.79 15.94 52.56
C GLY A 122 13.25 15.11 53.76
N GLU A 123 14.48 14.60 53.69
CA GLU A 123 15.19 14.12 54.87
C GLU A 123 15.41 15.33 55.78
N ASP A 124 14.46 15.55 56.69
CA ASP A 124 14.66 16.32 57.93
C ASP A 124 15.03 15.34 59.06
#